data_AF-A0A1J9P0V7-F1
#
_entry.id   AF-A0A1J9P0V7-F1
#
_cell.length_a   1.000
_cell.length_b   1.000
_cell.length_c   1.000
_cell.angle_alpha   90.00
_cell.angle_beta   90.00
_cell.angle_gamma   90.00
#
_symmetry.space_group_name_H-M   'P 1'
#
loop_
_entity.id
_entity.type
_entity.pdbx_description
1 polymer ?
#
loop_
_entity_poly.entity_id
_entity_poly.type
_entity_poly.pdbx_seq_one_letter_code
_entity_poly.pdbx_strand_id
1 'polypeptide(L)'
;PFNEVEERHPELIAINCQGQLTGRVMDFFHWERLEMCKMSEASEITTNVWQGPTPDINERPLEDLGFDVFIETHDVANIPNIRDLSKISRQMDDGPQRLEFPSSGSVLTSFNQIEVFDLIDTCRWIYHITHPERLEQPIDSDGDIPMVELTSKPRKVLIHCGDGYTESSLLAIAYFMFAEGAPVHEAWLRLHCEKQRNFFAYPSDVTFLTSIQQRLLLESPAACNRSITNSLEPAWLSRMDGSLPSRILPYMYLGNLTHANNPELLRALGIRRILSIGESVSWLPSEIEKWGPESLTMIKEVQDNGIDPLTQQFDRCLKFIEKGKKDGTATLVHCRVGVSRSATICIAEVMACKGLSFPRAYCFVRARRLNVIIQPHLRFVYELLKWDELLRQKRHEPIRRDLEWVTIAREIALMNKPYSKQQ
;
A
#
# COMPACT_ATOMS: atom_id res chain seq x y z
N PRO A 1 -6.93 -32.33 -28.76
CA PRO A 1 -6.07 -31.42 -29.55
C PRO A 1 -5.42 -30.27 -28.76
N PHE A 2 -6.09 -29.63 -27.79
CA PHE A 2 -5.43 -28.67 -26.86
C PHE A 2 -5.06 -29.31 -25.52
N ASN A 3 -5.94 -30.13 -24.93
CA ASN A 3 -5.68 -30.82 -23.65
C ASN A 3 -4.40 -31.67 -23.67
N GLU A 4 -4.04 -32.28 -24.81
CA GLU A 4 -2.78 -33.01 -24.95
C GLU A 4 -1.54 -32.09 -24.91
N VAL A 5 -1.64 -30.87 -25.45
CA VAL A 5 -0.57 -29.87 -25.34
C VAL A 5 -0.48 -29.38 -23.90
N GLU A 6 -1.61 -29.22 -23.23
CA GLU A 6 -1.67 -28.83 -21.82
C GLU A 6 -1.05 -29.87 -20.89
N GLU A 7 -1.29 -31.15 -21.13
CA GLU A 7 -0.67 -32.24 -20.35
C GLU A 7 0.83 -32.39 -20.65
N ARG A 8 1.25 -32.26 -21.91
CA ARG A 8 2.64 -32.49 -22.33
C ARG A 8 3.57 -31.30 -22.12
N HIS A 9 3.05 -30.08 -22.26
CA HIS A 9 3.81 -28.83 -22.22
C HIS A 9 3.13 -27.78 -21.35
N PRO A 10 2.83 -28.09 -20.08
CA PRO A 10 2.10 -27.16 -19.23
C PRO A 10 2.85 -25.83 -19.01
N GLU A 11 4.17 -25.81 -19.14
CA GLU A 11 5.00 -24.61 -19.05
C GLU A 11 4.75 -23.58 -20.16
N LEU A 12 4.09 -23.98 -21.25
CA LEU A 12 3.73 -23.10 -22.38
C LEU A 12 2.29 -22.61 -22.33
N ILE A 13 1.46 -23.16 -21.43
CA ILE A 13 0.04 -22.86 -21.37
C ILE A 13 -0.19 -21.69 -20.43
N ALA A 14 -0.57 -20.54 -20.95
CA ALA A 14 -0.98 -19.40 -20.13
C ALA A 14 -2.42 -19.56 -19.61
N ILE A 15 -3.32 -20.10 -20.44
CA ILE A 15 -4.74 -20.31 -20.15
C ILE A 15 -5.09 -21.77 -20.45
N ASN A 16 -5.66 -22.48 -19.48
CA ASN A 16 -6.05 -23.88 -19.62
C ASN A 16 -7.31 -24.06 -20.49
N CYS A 17 -7.67 -25.32 -20.77
CA CYS A 17 -8.88 -25.65 -21.53
C CYS A 17 -10.20 -25.17 -20.89
N GLN A 18 -10.19 -24.83 -19.60
CA GLN A 18 -11.32 -24.24 -18.87
C GLN A 18 -11.35 -22.70 -18.92
N GLY A 19 -10.41 -22.05 -19.61
CA GLY A 19 -10.32 -20.58 -19.68
C GLY A 19 -9.68 -19.94 -18.45
N GLN A 20 -9.09 -20.73 -17.55
CA GLN A 20 -8.43 -20.25 -16.34
C GLN A 20 -6.93 -20.05 -16.57
N LEU A 21 -6.37 -19.00 -15.96
CA LEU A 21 -4.94 -18.74 -16.01
C LEU A 21 -4.18 -19.81 -15.22
N THR A 22 -3.11 -20.34 -15.80
CA THR A 22 -2.33 -21.42 -15.17
C THR A 22 -1.26 -20.90 -14.20
N GLY A 23 -0.88 -19.63 -14.31
CA GLY A 23 0.26 -19.02 -13.61
C GLY A 23 1.64 -19.57 -14.03
N ARG A 24 1.71 -20.45 -15.05
CA ARG A 24 2.97 -21.11 -15.47
C ARG A 24 3.78 -20.28 -16.46
N VAL A 25 3.11 -19.38 -17.19
CA VAL A 25 3.73 -18.46 -18.15
C VAL A 25 3.88 -17.07 -17.53
N MET A 26 5.00 -16.42 -17.79
CA MET A 26 5.25 -15.05 -17.32
C MET A 26 4.44 -14.04 -18.15
N ASP A 27 3.40 -13.48 -17.54
CA ASP A 27 2.66 -12.31 -18.01
C ASP A 27 2.82 -11.15 -17.03
N PHE A 28 3.43 -10.05 -17.47
CA PHE A 28 3.79 -8.95 -16.58
C PHE A 28 2.57 -8.25 -15.95
N PHE A 29 1.49 -8.05 -16.71
CA PHE A 29 0.28 -7.36 -16.22
C PHE A 29 -0.44 -8.21 -15.19
N HIS A 30 -0.58 -9.50 -15.46
CA HIS A 30 -1.17 -10.45 -14.54
C HIS A 30 -0.33 -10.62 -13.28
N TRP A 31 1.00 -10.77 -13.41
CA TRP A 31 1.89 -10.89 -12.25
C TRP A 31 1.93 -9.61 -11.40
N GLU A 32 1.93 -8.43 -12.02
CA GLU A 32 1.77 -7.17 -11.30
C GLU A 32 0.44 -7.14 -10.53
N ARG A 33 -0.68 -7.46 -11.20
CA ARG A 33 -2.00 -7.51 -10.55
C ARG A 33 -2.04 -8.50 -9.39
N LEU A 34 -1.50 -9.71 -9.56
CA LEU A 34 -1.41 -10.71 -8.49
C LEU A 34 -0.59 -10.19 -7.31
N GLU A 35 0.54 -9.55 -7.57
CA GLU A 35 1.37 -8.96 -6.51
C GLU A 35 0.68 -7.79 -5.82
N MET A 36 -0.08 -6.96 -6.56
CA MET A 36 -0.91 -5.89 -6.00
C MET A 36 -2.00 -6.47 -5.10
N CYS A 37 -2.82 -7.42 -5.59
CA CYS A 37 -3.89 -8.05 -4.82
C CYS A 37 -3.38 -8.79 -3.59
N LYS A 38 -2.23 -9.47 -3.70
CA LYS A 38 -1.59 -10.14 -2.56
C LYS A 38 -1.05 -9.15 -1.53
N MET A 39 -0.52 -8.02 -1.99
CA MET A 39 -0.04 -6.96 -1.10
C MET A 39 -1.19 -6.22 -0.41
N SER A 40 -2.32 -6.06 -1.11
CA SER A 40 -3.47 -5.29 -0.63
C SER A 40 -4.58 -6.15 -0.04
N GLU A 41 -4.37 -7.47 0.07
CA GLU A 41 -5.30 -8.48 0.59
C GLU A 41 -6.15 -7.92 1.75
N ALA A 42 -7.45 -8.22 1.70
CA ALA A 42 -8.41 -7.63 2.63
C ALA A 42 -7.99 -7.89 4.08
N SER A 43 -7.70 -6.82 4.81
CA SER A 43 -7.30 -6.90 6.21
C SER A 43 -7.98 -5.82 7.03
N GLU A 44 -8.24 -6.12 8.29
CA GLU A 44 -8.98 -5.25 9.20
C GLU A 44 -8.15 -4.01 9.56
N ILE A 45 -8.68 -2.83 9.29
CA ILE A 45 -8.05 -1.56 9.66
C ILE A 45 -8.49 -1.13 11.08
N THR A 46 -9.78 -1.29 11.39
CA THR A 46 -10.39 -1.08 12.71
C THR A 46 -11.53 -2.08 12.90
N THR A 47 -12.09 -2.16 14.11
CA THR A 47 -13.13 -3.15 14.45
C THR A 47 -14.24 -3.21 13.41
N ASN A 48 -14.38 -4.39 12.79
CA ASN A 48 -15.37 -4.70 11.76
C ASN A 48 -15.26 -3.89 10.45
N VAL A 49 -14.12 -3.27 10.17
CA VAL A 49 -13.86 -2.58 8.89
C VAL A 49 -12.56 -3.04 8.26
N TRP A 50 -12.67 -3.48 7.02
CA TRP A 50 -11.58 -4.00 6.20
C TRP A 50 -11.30 -3.09 5.02
N GLN A 51 -10.05 -3.08 4.57
CA GLN A 51 -9.66 -2.46 3.31
C GLN A 51 -9.03 -3.54 2.43
N GLY A 52 -9.39 -3.60 1.15
CA GLY A 52 -8.86 -4.62 0.23
C GLY A 52 -9.12 -4.35 -1.25
N PRO A 53 -8.57 -5.17 -2.16
CA PRO A 53 -8.84 -5.05 -3.59
C PRO A 53 -10.29 -5.40 -3.92
N THR A 54 -10.75 -4.90 -5.06
CA THR A 54 -12.05 -5.28 -5.61
C THR A 54 -12.03 -6.79 -5.83
N PRO A 55 -12.96 -7.53 -5.20
CA PRO A 55 -13.00 -8.97 -5.31
C PRO A 55 -13.16 -9.40 -6.77
N ASP A 56 -12.37 -10.37 -7.22
CA ASP A 56 -12.48 -10.87 -8.59
C ASP A 56 -13.80 -11.65 -8.70
N ILE A 57 -14.81 -11.04 -9.33
CA ILE A 57 -16.19 -11.55 -9.44
C ILE A 57 -16.22 -12.95 -10.09
N ASN A 58 -15.19 -13.27 -10.88
CA ASN A 58 -15.03 -14.55 -11.56
C ASN A 58 -14.58 -15.69 -10.62
N GLU A 59 -14.00 -15.39 -9.47
CA GLU A 59 -13.55 -16.40 -8.51
C GLU A 59 -14.57 -16.68 -7.41
N ARG A 60 -15.25 -15.63 -6.90
CA ARG A 60 -16.32 -15.74 -5.89
C ARG A 60 -17.35 -14.61 -6.02
N PRO A 61 -18.66 -14.92 -5.97
CA PRO A 61 -19.70 -13.92 -5.72
C PRO A 61 -19.39 -13.09 -4.45
N LEU A 62 -19.72 -11.79 -4.48
CA LEU A 62 -19.51 -10.89 -3.33
C LEU A 62 -20.15 -11.41 -2.04
N GLU A 63 -21.29 -12.10 -2.18
CA GLU A 63 -22.04 -12.74 -1.10
C GLU A 63 -21.22 -13.78 -0.32
N ASP A 64 -20.22 -14.41 -0.95
CA ASP A 64 -19.39 -15.45 -0.36
C ASP A 64 -18.20 -14.90 0.46
N LEU A 65 -17.98 -13.59 0.42
CA LEU A 65 -16.86 -12.95 1.13
C LEU A 65 -17.16 -12.66 2.60
N GLY A 66 -18.42 -12.78 3.01
CA GLY A 66 -18.84 -12.61 4.40
C GLY A 66 -18.80 -11.17 4.92
N PHE A 67 -18.90 -10.18 4.04
CA PHE A 67 -19.11 -8.77 4.38
C PHE A 67 -20.57 -8.38 4.19
N ASP A 68 -21.08 -7.50 5.07
CA ASP A 68 -22.45 -7.01 5.02
C ASP A 68 -22.56 -5.74 4.16
N VAL A 69 -21.48 -4.95 4.05
CA VAL A 69 -21.43 -3.71 3.26
C VAL A 69 -20.15 -3.64 2.44
N PHE A 70 -20.28 -3.34 1.16
CA PHE A 70 -19.19 -3.06 0.23
C PHE A 70 -19.17 -1.58 -0.13
N ILE A 71 -18.06 -0.90 0.16
CA ILE A 71 -17.85 0.50 -0.23
C ILE A 71 -16.83 0.53 -1.37
N GLU A 72 -17.33 0.73 -2.59
CA GLU A 72 -16.50 0.84 -3.79
C GLU A 72 -16.04 2.29 -3.97
N THR A 73 -14.73 2.51 -4.05
CA THR A 73 -14.19 3.85 -4.28
C THR A 73 -13.74 4.05 -5.73
N HIS A 74 -14.24 5.09 -6.42
CA HIS A 74 -13.88 5.40 -7.80
C HIS A 74 -14.10 6.89 -8.16
N ASP A 75 -13.49 7.34 -9.27
CA ASP A 75 -13.43 8.77 -9.65
C ASP A 75 -14.78 9.46 -9.90
N VAL A 76 -15.82 8.71 -10.28
CA VAL A 76 -17.15 9.29 -10.61
C VAL A 76 -18.16 9.28 -9.45
N ALA A 77 -17.76 8.79 -8.28
CA ALA A 77 -18.63 8.71 -7.12
C ALA A 77 -18.76 10.05 -6.40
N ASN A 78 -19.91 10.29 -5.77
CA ASN A 78 -20.12 11.40 -4.85
C ASN A 78 -20.09 10.91 -3.41
N ILE A 79 -19.79 11.80 -2.46
CA ILE A 79 -19.88 11.46 -1.04
C ILE A 79 -21.36 11.15 -0.72
N PRO A 80 -21.67 9.99 -0.10
CA PRO A 80 -23.05 9.65 0.26
C PRO A 80 -23.63 10.65 1.26
N ASN A 81 -24.83 11.14 0.98
CA ASN A 81 -25.54 11.98 1.94
C ASN A 81 -26.31 11.09 2.95
N ILE A 82 -26.83 11.72 4.00
CA ILE A 82 -27.58 11.02 5.06
C ILE A 82 -28.80 10.22 4.57
N ARG A 83 -29.43 10.60 3.45
CA ARG A 83 -30.58 9.88 2.88
C ARG A 83 -30.14 8.57 2.23
N ASP A 84 -29.00 8.59 1.53
CA ASP A 84 -28.41 7.40 0.91
C ASP A 84 -28.01 6.39 2.00
N LEU A 85 -27.34 6.86 3.05
CA LEU A 85 -26.97 6.05 4.21
C LEU A 85 -28.20 5.47 4.92
N SER A 86 -29.24 6.28 5.13
CA SER A 86 -30.50 5.84 5.75
C SER A 86 -31.23 4.77 4.91
N LYS A 87 -31.16 4.86 3.59
CA LYS A 87 -31.76 3.88 2.68
C LYS A 87 -31.03 2.54 2.82
N ILE A 88 -29.70 2.54 2.82
CA ILE A 88 -28.88 1.34 3.00
C ILE A 88 -29.15 0.71 4.37
N SER A 89 -29.23 1.51 5.43
CA SER A 89 -29.52 1.01 6.78
C SER A 89 -30.83 0.20 6.85
N ARG A 90 -31.86 0.59 6.10
CA ARG A 90 -33.15 -0.12 6.06
C ARG A 90 -33.11 -1.44 5.30
N GLN A 91 -32.11 -1.62 4.44
CA GLN A 91 -31.95 -2.79 3.57
C GLN A 91 -30.88 -3.76 4.08
N MET A 92 -30.21 -3.46 5.20
CA MET A 92 -29.10 -4.27 5.72
C MET A 92 -29.48 -5.72 6.08
N ASP A 93 -30.76 -6.01 6.32
CA ASP A 93 -31.26 -7.35 6.60
C ASP A 93 -31.65 -8.13 5.33
N ASP A 94 -31.74 -7.46 4.18
CA ASP A 94 -32.12 -8.05 2.89
C ASP A 94 -30.93 -8.72 2.17
N GLY A 95 -29.70 -8.52 2.66
CA GLY A 95 -28.47 -9.06 2.10
C GLY A 95 -27.32 -8.05 2.05
N PRO A 96 -26.19 -8.39 1.40
CA PRO A 96 -25.04 -7.50 1.31
C PRO A 96 -25.35 -6.23 0.52
N GLN A 97 -25.01 -5.08 1.10
CA GLN A 97 -25.29 -3.78 0.54
C GLN A 97 -24.08 -3.18 -0.17
N ARG A 98 -24.32 -2.28 -1.13
CA ARG A 98 -23.28 -1.57 -1.86
C ARG A 98 -23.41 -0.07 -1.67
N LEU A 99 -22.28 0.58 -1.53
CA LEU A 99 -22.13 2.02 -1.39
C LEU A 99 -20.97 2.46 -2.27
N GLU A 100 -21.10 3.61 -2.90
CA GLU A 100 -20.04 4.23 -3.69
C GLU A 100 -19.42 5.38 -2.89
N PHE A 101 -18.12 5.64 -3.07
CA PHE A 101 -17.42 6.75 -2.43
C PHE A 101 -16.37 7.34 -3.38
N PRO A 102 -16.11 8.66 -3.37
CA PRO A 102 -15.10 9.26 -4.26
C PRO A 102 -13.70 8.70 -4.02
N SER A 103 -12.95 8.52 -5.10
CA SER A 103 -11.55 8.10 -5.04
C SER A 103 -10.66 9.12 -4.30
N SER A 104 -9.60 8.63 -3.66
CA SER A 104 -8.49 9.47 -3.17
C SER A 104 -7.98 10.38 -4.29
N GLY A 105 -7.75 11.66 -3.99
CA GLY A 105 -7.29 12.65 -4.96
C GLY A 105 -8.39 13.32 -5.79
N SER A 106 -9.63 12.81 -5.77
CA SER A 106 -10.77 13.45 -6.49
C SER A 106 -11.43 14.58 -5.71
N VAL A 107 -11.25 14.64 -4.39
CA VAL A 107 -11.77 15.72 -3.54
C VAL A 107 -11.00 17.01 -3.82
N LEU A 108 -11.65 17.95 -4.51
CA LEU A 108 -11.07 19.22 -4.95
C LEU A 108 -10.69 20.12 -3.76
N THR A 109 -9.60 20.89 -3.91
CA THR A 109 -9.09 21.83 -2.91
C THR A 109 -10.04 22.97 -2.52
N SER A 110 -11.17 23.11 -3.22
CA SER A 110 -12.22 24.10 -2.96
C SER A 110 -13.40 23.42 -2.27
N PHE A 111 -13.18 22.96 -1.03
CA PHE A 111 -14.12 22.09 -0.33
C PHE A 111 -15.46 22.77 -0.04
N ASN A 112 -16.56 22.09 -0.36
CA ASN A 112 -17.88 22.51 0.08
C ASN A 112 -18.08 22.04 1.54
N GLN A 113 -18.64 22.89 2.41
CA GLN A 113 -18.95 22.47 3.79
C GLN A 113 -19.86 21.24 3.82
N ILE A 114 -20.73 21.09 2.82
CA ILE A 114 -21.62 19.94 2.66
C ILE A 114 -20.82 18.64 2.55
N GLU A 115 -19.79 18.58 1.71
CA GLU A 115 -18.94 17.40 1.52
C GLU A 115 -18.22 16.99 2.81
N VAL A 116 -17.79 17.97 3.61
CA VAL A 116 -17.19 17.71 4.93
C VAL A 116 -18.20 17.10 5.89
N PHE A 117 -19.44 17.59 5.91
CA PHE A 117 -20.50 17.01 6.73
C PHE A 117 -20.86 15.60 6.27
N ASP A 118 -21.03 15.39 4.96
CA ASP A 118 -21.37 14.07 4.39
C ASP A 118 -20.26 13.03 4.65
N LEU A 119 -18.98 13.43 4.62
CA LEU A 119 -17.86 12.56 4.99
C LEU A 119 -17.91 12.16 6.47
N ILE A 120 -18.15 13.12 7.36
CA ILE A 120 -18.26 12.87 8.81
C ILE A 120 -19.48 11.97 9.07
N ASP A 121 -20.61 12.22 8.42
CA ASP A 121 -21.82 11.41 8.51
C ASP A 121 -21.57 9.98 8.01
N THR A 122 -20.81 9.82 6.93
CA THR A 122 -20.36 8.52 6.43
C THR A 122 -19.50 7.80 7.47
N CYS A 123 -18.50 8.46 8.06
CA CYS A 123 -17.66 7.87 9.12
C CYS A 123 -18.48 7.47 10.35
N ARG A 124 -19.41 8.33 10.78
CA ARG A 124 -20.32 8.08 11.91
C ARG A 124 -21.23 6.88 11.63
N TRP A 125 -21.79 6.81 10.42
CA TRP A 125 -22.65 5.71 10.00
C TRP A 125 -21.88 4.38 9.98
N ILE A 126 -20.69 4.34 9.38
CA ILE A 126 -19.83 3.14 9.38
C ILE A 126 -19.54 2.70 10.83
N TYR A 127 -19.21 3.65 11.72
CA TYR A 127 -18.97 3.34 13.12
C TYR A 127 -20.19 2.75 13.82
N HIS A 128 -21.38 3.33 13.64
CA HIS A 128 -22.60 2.87 14.29
C HIS A 128 -23.00 1.45 13.87
N ILE A 129 -22.90 1.11 12.58
CA ILE A 129 -23.25 -0.23 12.09
C ILE A 129 -22.21 -1.30 12.49
N THR A 130 -20.96 -0.89 12.73
CA THR A 130 -19.85 -1.79 13.13
C THR A 130 -19.76 -1.97 14.64
N HIS A 131 -20.23 -0.99 15.41
CA HIS A 131 -20.22 -0.92 16.87
C HIS A 131 -21.65 -0.72 17.42
N PRO A 132 -22.54 -1.70 17.28
CA PRO A 132 -23.89 -1.59 17.84
C PRO A 132 -23.79 -1.40 19.36
N GLU A 133 -24.49 -0.40 19.89
CA GLU A 133 -24.54 -0.16 21.33
C GLU A 133 -25.11 -1.40 22.03
N ARG A 134 -24.33 -2.00 22.94
CA ARG A 134 -24.89 -2.89 23.94
C ARG A 134 -25.70 -2.01 24.89
N LEU A 135 -27.01 -1.97 24.71
CA LEU A 135 -27.90 -1.51 25.76
C LEU A 135 -27.67 -2.45 26.96
N GLU A 136 -27.03 -1.95 28.02
CA GLU A 136 -27.10 -2.60 29.33
C GLU A 136 -28.58 -2.65 29.69
N GLN A 137 -29.14 -3.86 29.75
CA GLN A 137 -30.54 -4.04 30.10
C GLN A 137 -30.73 -3.56 31.54
N PRO A 138 -31.57 -2.56 31.80
CA PRO A 138 -32.03 -2.33 33.17
C PRO A 138 -32.81 -3.59 33.57
N ILE A 139 -32.30 -4.30 34.57
CA ILE A 139 -33.05 -5.35 35.26
C ILE A 139 -34.22 -4.61 35.91
N ASP A 140 -35.46 -4.99 35.59
CA ASP A 140 -36.61 -4.42 36.26
C ASP A 140 -36.64 -4.85 37.74
N SER A 141 -37.51 -4.25 38.54
CA SER A 141 -37.59 -4.55 39.97
C SER A 141 -37.95 -6.00 40.29
N ASP A 142 -38.41 -6.77 39.30
CA ASP A 142 -38.89 -8.14 39.45
C ASP A 142 -37.87 -9.19 38.96
N GLY A 143 -36.74 -8.75 38.38
CA GLY A 143 -35.66 -9.64 37.94
C GLY A 143 -35.88 -10.25 36.55
N ASP A 144 -36.88 -9.77 35.82
CA ASP A 144 -37.19 -10.23 34.48
C ASP A 144 -36.42 -9.41 33.42
N ILE A 145 -36.06 -10.08 32.32
CA ILE A 145 -35.44 -9.44 31.17
C ILE A 145 -36.57 -9.02 30.20
N PRO A 146 -36.81 -7.71 29.97
CA PRO A 146 -37.83 -7.29 29.01
C PRO A 146 -37.46 -7.78 27.60
N MET A 147 -38.43 -8.39 26.93
CA MET A 147 -38.28 -8.90 25.56
C MET A 147 -38.28 -7.72 24.57
N VAL A 148 -37.11 -7.13 24.34
CA VAL A 148 -36.87 -6.16 23.26
C VAL A 148 -36.12 -6.88 22.14
N GLU A 149 -36.59 -6.73 20.91
CA GLU A 149 -35.94 -7.27 19.71
C GLU A 149 -34.50 -6.75 19.59
N LEU A 150 -33.57 -7.67 19.86
CA LEU A 150 -32.20 -7.85 19.34
C LEU A 150 -31.34 -6.59 19.16
N THR A 151 -30.28 -6.53 19.97
CA THR A 151 -29.02 -5.86 19.58
C THR A 151 -28.73 -6.12 18.10
N SER A 152 -28.67 -5.05 17.29
CA SER A 152 -28.23 -5.14 15.89
C SER A 152 -26.91 -5.93 15.85
N LYS A 153 -26.85 -6.99 15.02
CA LYS A 153 -25.61 -7.74 14.80
C LYS A 153 -24.55 -6.76 14.26
N PRO A 154 -23.31 -6.75 14.79
CA PRO A 154 -22.25 -5.92 14.25
C PRO A 154 -22.01 -6.27 12.78
N ARG A 155 -22.02 -5.25 11.93
CA ARG A 155 -21.88 -5.40 10.48
C ARG A 155 -20.42 -5.30 10.07
N LYS A 156 -20.01 -6.12 9.12
CA LYS A 156 -18.67 -6.12 8.52
C LYS A 156 -18.66 -5.28 7.25
N VAL A 157 -17.74 -4.33 7.18
CA VAL A 157 -17.61 -3.39 6.04
C VAL A 157 -16.31 -3.64 5.30
N LEU A 158 -16.36 -3.75 3.97
CA LEU A 158 -15.18 -3.77 3.11
C LEU A 158 -15.11 -2.48 2.29
N ILE A 159 -14.07 -1.69 2.50
CA ILE A 159 -13.71 -0.57 1.61
C ILE A 159 -12.78 -1.12 0.53
N HIS A 160 -13.17 -1.01 -0.74
CA HIS A 160 -12.40 -1.58 -1.84
C HIS A 160 -12.28 -0.70 -3.07
N CYS A 161 -11.22 -0.95 -3.84
CA CYS A 161 -10.95 -0.35 -5.14
C CYS A 161 -10.15 -1.29 -6.03
N GLY A 162 -9.87 -0.94 -7.28
CA GLY A 162 -9.29 -1.89 -8.26
C GLY A 162 -8.01 -2.59 -7.77
N ASP A 163 -7.10 -1.85 -7.16
CA ASP A 163 -5.85 -2.35 -6.57
C ASP A 163 -5.89 -2.54 -5.05
N GLY A 164 -6.97 -2.09 -4.41
CA GLY A 164 -7.22 -2.21 -2.98
C GLY A 164 -6.60 -1.14 -2.09
N TYR A 165 -5.98 -0.11 -2.67
CA TYR A 165 -5.48 1.00 -1.87
C TYR A 165 -5.50 2.37 -2.56
N THR A 166 -5.30 2.51 -3.87
CA THR A 166 -5.08 3.85 -4.47
C THR A 166 -6.30 4.75 -4.30
N GLU A 167 -7.49 4.27 -4.67
CA GLU A 167 -8.72 5.07 -4.59
C GLU A 167 -9.33 5.03 -3.18
N SER A 168 -9.10 3.96 -2.41
CA SER A 168 -9.72 3.76 -1.09
C SER A 168 -9.01 4.46 0.09
N SER A 169 -7.81 5.01 -0.15
CA SER A 169 -6.95 5.53 0.92
C SER A 169 -7.57 6.68 1.71
N LEU A 170 -8.20 7.65 1.04
CA LEU A 170 -8.81 8.80 1.71
C LEU A 170 -9.84 8.37 2.76
N LEU A 171 -10.81 7.54 2.37
CA LEU A 171 -11.85 7.06 3.28
C LEU A 171 -11.28 6.18 4.37
N ALA A 172 -10.34 5.28 4.03
CA ALA A 172 -9.71 4.40 5.02
C ALA A 172 -8.97 5.19 6.12
N ILE A 173 -8.24 6.25 5.75
CA ILE A 173 -7.53 7.09 6.71
C ILE A 173 -8.52 7.95 7.52
N ALA A 174 -9.49 8.59 6.86
CA ALA A 174 -10.52 9.38 7.54
C ALA A 174 -11.28 8.55 8.58
N TYR A 175 -11.72 7.36 8.19
CA TYR A 175 -12.43 6.47 9.08
C TYR A 175 -11.53 5.96 10.22
N PHE A 176 -10.26 5.66 9.97
CA PHE A 176 -9.33 5.29 11.03
C PHE A 176 -9.13 6.43 12.04
N MET A 177 -8.98 7.68 11.57
CA MET A 177 -8.91 8.86 12.44
C MET A 177 -10.17 8.97 13.32
N PHE A 178 -11.35 8.77 12.71
CA PHE A 178 -12.64 8.83 13.40
C PHE A 178 -12.83 7.70 14.43
N ALA A 179 -12.54 6.46 14.06
CA ALA A 179 -12.77 5.30 14.93
C ALA A 179 -11.76 5.21 16.08
N GLU A 180 -10.50 5.56 15.83
CA GLU A 180 -9.41 5.46 16.83
C GLU A 180 -9.14 6.76 17.58
N GLY A 181 -9.78 7.87 17.17
CA GLY A 181 -9.55 9.19 17.76
C GLY A 181 -8.11 9.66 17.60
N ALA A 182 -7.49 9.36 16.46
CA ALA A 182 -6.08 9.62 16.19
C ALA A 182 -5.92 10.78 15.18
N PRO A 183 -4.99 11.73 15.40
CA PRO A 183 -4.68 12.76 14.41
C PRO A 183 -4.06 12.16 13.14
N VAL A 184 -4.09 12.90 12.04
CA VAL A 184 -3.72 12.44 10.69
C VAL A 184 -2.34 11.79 10.65
N HIS A 185 -1.34 12.38 11.32
CA HIS A 185 0.02 11.86 11.36
C HIS A 185 0.13 10.53 12.11
N GLU A 186 -0.64 10.36 13.19
CA GLU A 186 -0.67 9.14 13.98
C GLU A 186 -1.44 8.05 13.24
N ALA A 187 -2.61 8.38 12.67
CA ALA A 187 -3.39 7.48 11.84
C ALA A 187 -2.55 6.92 10.68
N TRP A 188 -1.76 7.77 10.02
CA TRP A 188 -0.83 7.36 8.97
C TRP A 188 0.19 6.32 9.46
N LEU A 189 0.85 6.62 10.58
CA LEU A 189 1.87 5.76 11.14
C LEU A 189 1.28 4.44 11.64
N ARG A 190 0.11 4.46 12.28
CA ARG A 190 -0.55 3.26 12.82
C ARG A 190 -1.08 2.37 11.71
N LEU A 191 -1.74 2.92 10.69
CA LEU A 191 -2.15 2.14 9.52
C LEU A 191 -0.95 1.48 8.83
N HIS A 192 0.14 2.23 8.64
CA HIS A 192 1.31 1.73 7.93
C HIS A 192 2.13 0.75 8.77
N CYS A 193 2.42 1.08 10.03
CA CYS A 193 3.34 0.32 10.90
C CYS A 193 2.62 -0.74 11.73
N GLU A 194 1.45 -0.47 12.29
CA GLU A 194 0.72 -1.42 13.14
C GLU A 194 -0.16 -2.35 12.30
N LYS A 195 -0.97 -1.78 11.40
CA LYS A 195 -1.86 -2.54 10.53
C LYS A 195 -1.17 -3.11 9.29
N GLN A 196 0.10 -2.74 9.06
CA GLN A 196 0.90 -3.18 7.92
C GLN A 196 0.21 -2.93 6.56
N ARG A 197 -0.66 -1.90 6.49
CA ARG A 197 -1.39 -1.55 5.28
C ARG A 197 -0.53 -0.70 4.37
N ASN A 198 -0.57 -1.03 3.09
CA ASN A 198 -0.12 -0.13 2.05
C ASN A 198 -1.28 0.76 1.64
N PHE A 199 -1.04 2.05 1.58
CA PHE A 199 -2.00 3.04 1.14
C PHE A 199 -1.27 4.19 0.46
N PHE A 200 -1.99 4.88 -0.41
CA PHE A 200 -1.47 6.01 -1.16
C PHE A 200 -2.46 7.16 -1.03
N ALA A 201 -2.02 8.25 -0.41
CA ALA A 201 -2.80 9.47 -0.43
C ALA A 201 -2.08 10.54 -1.23
N TYR A 202 -2.86 11.32 -1.97
CA TYR A 202 -2.37 12.46 -2.71
C TYR A 202 -2.06 13.62 -1.74
N PRO A 203 -1.18 14.57 -2.12
CA PRO A 203 -0.96 15.78 -1.34
C PRO A 203 -2.26 16.56 -1.01
N SER A 204 -3.24 16.52 -1.90
CA SER A 204 -4.58 17.06 -1.69
C SER A 204 -5.32 16.36 -0.55
N ASP A 205 -5.25 15.03 -0.46
CA ASP A 205 -5.87 14.25 0.60
C ASP A 205 -5.27 14.57 1.97
N VAL A 206 -3.94 14.67 2.05
CA VAL A 206 -3.23 15.05 3.29
C VAL A 206 -3.68 16.44 3.73
N THR A 207 -3.71 17.39 2.80
CA THR A 207 -4.16 18.77 3.08
C THR A 207 -5.62 18.79 3.55
N PHE A 208 -6.49 18.03 2.89
CA PHE A 208 -7.90 17.92 3.22
C PHE A 208 -8.11 17.33 4.61
N LEU A 209 -7.54 16.15 4.89
CA LEU A 209 -7.63 15.47 6.18
C LEU A 209 -7.09 16.33 7.33
N THR A 210 -6.00 17.05 7.09
CA THR A 210 -5.42 18.00 8.07
C THR A 210 -6.40 19.15 8.37
N SER A 211 -7.08 19.68 7.35
CA SER A 211 -8.04 20.78 7.51
C SER A 211 -9.32 20.39 8.27
N ILE A 212 -9.78 19.13 8.11
CA ILE A 212 -11.00 18.64 8.78
C ILE A 212 -10.72 17.91 10.09
N GLN A 213 -9.45 17.64 10.41
CA GLN A 213 -9.01 16.83 11.56
C GLN A 213 -9.73 17.22 12.85
N GLN A 214 -9.81 18.51 13.17
CA GLN A 214 -10.45 18.98 14.41
C GLN A 214 -11.93 18.59 14.47
N ARG A 215 -12.68 18.76 13.36
CA ARG A 215 -14.10 18.39 13.31
C ARG A 215 -14.28 16.88 13.42
N LEU A 216 -13.44 16.12 12.70
CA LEU A 216 -13.50 14.66 12.70
C LEU A 216 -13.18 14.07 14.08
N LEU A 217 -12.22 14.64 14.80
CA LEU A 217 -11.87 14.22 16.16
C LEU A 217 -12.91 14.63 17.19
N LEU A 218 -13.56 15.79 17.07
CA LEU A 218 -14.64 16.20 17.99
C LEU A 218 -15.85 15.25 17.94
N GLU A 219 -16.12 14.69 16.76
CA GLU A 219 -17.21 13.75 16.53
C GLU A 219 -16.80 12.28 16.80
N SER A 220 -15.52 12.02 17.07
CA SER A 220 -14.97 10.68 17.28
C SER A 220 -15.37 10.12 18.66
N PRO A 221 -16.02 8.94 18.72
CA PRO A 221 -16.38 8.29 19.99
C PRO A 221 -15.16 7.96 20.87
N ALA A 222 -14.01 7.66 20.26
CA ALA A 222 -12.76 7.34 20.97
C ALA A 222 -12.04 8.60 21.50
N ALA A 223 -12.28 9.76 20.88
CA ALA A 223 -11.67 11.02 21.29
C ALA A 223 -12.44 11.75 22.41
N CYS A 224 -13.75 11.48 22.59
CA CYS A 224 -14.58 12.16 23.61
C CYS A 224 -14.03 12.05 25.05
N ASN A 225 -13.26 11.00 25.37
CA ASN A 225 -12.68 10.78 26.70
C ASN A 225 -11.20 11.16 26.81
N ARG A 226 -10.55 11.53 25.70
CA ARG A 226 -9.18 12.02 25.70
C ARG A 226 -9.24 13.54 25.76
N SER A 227 -8.51 14.14 26.70
CA SER A 227 -8.14 15.54 26.54
C SER A 227 -7.40 15.62 25.21
N ILE A 228 -8.04 16.18 24.18
CA ILE A 228 -7.42 16.40 22.87
C ILE A 228 -6.35 17.45 23.12
N THR A 229 -5.22 17.02 23.69
CA THR A 229 -4.02 17.81 23.71
C THR A 229 -3.76 18.15 22.26
N ASN A 230 -3.71 19.43 21.93
CA ASN A 230 -3.23 19.92 20.65
C ASN A 230 -1.83 19.32 20.42
N SER A 231 -1.78 18.10 19.91
CA SER A 231 -0.55 17.41 19.59
C SER A 231 0.04 18.22 18.46
N LEU A 232 1.14 18.92 18.75
CA LEU A 232 1.87 19.68 17.75
C LEU A 232 2.17 18.73 16.60
N GLU A 233 1.68 19.08 15.41
CA GLU A 233 1.92 18.29 14.22
C GLU A 233 3.43 18.12 14.06
N PRO A 234 3.89 16.87 13.83
CA PRO A 234 5.31 16.64 13.75
C PRO A 234 5.89 17.32 12.51
N ALA A 235 7.07 17.90 12.64
CA ALA A 235 7.72 18.65 11.58
C ALA A 235 7.98 17.82 10.31
N TRP A 236 7.97 16.48 10.43
CA TRP A 236 8.10 15.60 9.29
C TRP A 236 6.87 15.61 8.36
N LEU A 237 5.66 15.87 8.86
CA LEU A 237 4.42 15.81 8.07
C LEU A 237 4.40 16.93 7.02
N SER A 238 4.78 18.14 7.42
CA SER A 238 4.85 19.30 6.51
C SER A 238 5.97 19.19 5.47
N ARG A 239 6.95 18.29 5.68
CA ARG A 239 8.03 18.00 4.73
C ARG A 239 7.72 16.82 3.80
N MET A 240 6.52 16.22 3.91
CA MET A 240 6.09 15.14 3.04
C MET A 240 5.54 15.73 1.74
N ASP A 241 6.06 15.27 0.59
CA ASP A 241 5.64 15.70 -0.76
C ASP A 241 4.54 14.81 -1.36
N GLY A 242 3.90 13.98 -0.54
CA GLY A 242 2.72 13.19 -0.90
C GLY A 242 2.61 11.89 -0.11
N SER A 243 3.56 10.97 -0.28
CA SER A 243 3.46 9.61 0.27
C SER A 243 4.69 9.19 1.07
N LEU A 244 4.53 8.13 1.88
CA LEU A 244 5.64 7.48 2.58
C LEU A 244 6.60 6.81 1.59
N PRO A 245 7.88 6.57 1.97
CA PRO A 245 8.71 5.63 1.23
C PRO A 245 8.00 4.26 1.15
N SER A 246 8.13 3.59 0.01
CA SER A 246 7.40 2.36 -0.29
C SER A 246 8.01 1.17 0.44
N ARG A 247 7.23 0.45 1.23
CA ARG A 247 7.68 -0.78 1.91
C ARG A 247 7.74 -1.92 0.90
N ILE A 248 8.94 -2.28 0.46
CA ILE A 248 9.15 -3.37 -0.50
C ILE A 248 9.22 -4.72 0.24
N LEU A 249 9.95 -4.75 1.35
CA LEU A 249 10.04 -5.87 2.27
C LEU A 249 9.88 -5.34 3.71
N PRO A 250 9.58 -6.18 4.71
CA PRO A 250 9.43 -5.71 6.09
C PRO A 250 10.61 -4.91 6.64
N TYR A 251 11.81 -5.15 6.10
CA TYR A 251 13.07 -4.52 6.49
C TYR A 251 13.67 -3.59 5.41
N MET A 252 12.98 -3.38 4.28
CA MET A 252 13.53 -2.61 3.15
C MET A 252 12.48 -1.68 2.53
N TYR A 253 12.84 -0.41 2.46
CA TYR A 253 12.04 0.66 1.87
C TYR A 253 12.70 1.21 0.62
N LEU A 254 11.90 1.54 -0.38
CA LEU A 254 12.32 2.28 -1.57
C LEU A 254 11.83 3.72 -1.48
N GLY A 255 12.73 4.69 -1.63
CA GLY A 255 12.38 6.11 -1.57
C GLY A 255 13.17 7.01 -2.51
N ASN A 256 12.92 8.31 -2.36
CA ASN A 256 13.57 9.39 -3.09
C ASN A 256 14.50 10.20 -2.15
N LEU A 257 15.13 11.25 -2.68
CA LEU A 257 16.01 12.13 -1.90
C LEU A 257 15.24 12.95 -0.84
N THR A 258 13.98 13.30 -1.09
CA THR A 258 13.12 14.01 -0.11
C THR A 258 12.91 13.14 1.14
N HIS A 259 12.56 11.86 0.96
CA HIS A 259 12.39 10.90 2.06
C HIS A 259 13.69 10.73 2.86
N ALA A 260 14.83 10.65 2.16
CA ALA A 260 16.13 10.53 2.82
C ALA A 260 16.52 11.78 3.63
N ASN A 261 16.02 12.96 3.25
CA ASN A 261 16.22 14.22 3.98
C ASN A 261 15.13 14.51 5.04
N ASN A 262 14.35 13.50 5.43
CA ASN A 262 13.36 13.60 6.49
C ASN A 262 13.66 12.62 7.65
N PRO A 263 14.72 12.87 8.45
CA PRO A 263 15.18 11.92 9.47
C PRO A 263 14.11 11.59 10.51
N GLU A 264 13.27 12.55 10.90
CA GLU A 264 12.19 12.32 11.86
C GLU A 264 11.16 11.31 11.34
N LEU A 265 10.73 11.43 10.07
CA LEU A 265 9.87 10.44 9.43
C LEU A 265 10.53 9.06 9.43
N LEU A 266 11.80 8.98 9.02
CA LEU A 266 12.51 7.71 8.98
C LEU A 266 12.54 7.04 10.36
N ARG A 267 12.77 7.81 11.44
CA ARG A 267 12.71 7.28 12.81
C ARG A 267 11.31 6.78 13.18
N ALA A 268 10.26 7.51 12.79
CA ALA A 268 8.88 7.13 13.04
C ALA A 268 8.48 5.84 12.30
N LEU A 269 9.04 5.60 11.12
CA LEU A 269 8.85 4.37 10.33
C LEU A 269 9.71 3.18 10.79
N GLY A 270 10.52 3.34 11.86
CA GLY A 270 11.47 2.31 12.30
C GLY A 270 12.67 2.12 11.36
N ILE A 271 12.89 3.05 10.43
CA ILE A 271 14.05 3.04 9.54
C ILE A 271 15.25 3.59 10.30
N ARG A 272 16.30 2.78 10.40
CA ARG A 272 17.55 3.14 11.07
C ARG A 272 18.73 3.18 10.12
N ARG A 273 18.63 2.56 8.95
CA ARG A 273 19.73 2.52 7.96
C ARG A 273 19.35 3.24 6.69
N ILE A 274 20.30 3.94 6.08
CA ILE A 274 20.12 4.65 4.80
C ILE A 274 21.20 4.21 3.82
N LEU A 275 20.76 3.68 2.68
CA LEU A 275 21.58 3.31 1.54
C LEU A 275 21.34 4.29 0.39
N SER A 276 22.31 5.17 0.20
CA SER A 276 22.32 6.23 -0.80
C SER A 276 23.03 5.74 -2.07
N ILE A 277 22.32 5.74 -3.22
CA ILE A 277 22.88 5.31 -4.51
C ILE A 277 23.04 6.52 -5.43
N GLY A 278 24.29 6.97 -5.58
CA GLY A 278 24.66 8.08 -6.47
C GLY A 278 24.09 9.46 -6.08
N GLU A 279 23.35 9.58 -4.98
CA GLU A 279 22.89 10.85 -4.41
C GLU A 279 23.08 10.85 -2.90
N SER A 280 23.82 11.81 -2.35
CA SER A 280 24.03 11.95 -0.91
C SER A 280 22.87 12.66 -0.23
N VAL A 281 22.62 12.31 1.04
CA VAL A 281 21.79 13.13 1.93
C VAL A 281 22.45 14.48 2.21
N SER A 282 21.63 15.51 2.45
CA SER A 282 22.06 16.88 2.72
C SER A 282 22.02 17.19 4.22
N TRP A 283 22.44 16.22 5.04
CA TRP A 283 22.40 16.32 6.49
C TRP A 283 23.62 17.07 7.03
N LEU A 284 23.42 17.84 8.08
CA LEU A 284 24.50 18.47 8.83
C LEU A 284 25.38 17.40 9.50
N PRO A 285 26.68 17.68 9.75
CA PRO A 285 27.55 16.73 10.46
C PRO A 285 26.98 16.29 11.82
N SER A 286 26.35 17.19 12.56
CA SER A 286 25.69 16.89 13.83
C SER A 286 24.49 15.92 13.68
N GLU A 287 23.76 15.98 12.56
CA GLU A 287 22.67 15.06 12.27
C GLU A 287 23.21 13.67 11.92
N ILE A 288 24.31 13.61 11.18
CA ILE A 288 25.02 12.37 10.84
C ILE A 288 25.55 11.70 12.12
N GLU A 289 26.19 12.46 13.01
CA GLU A 289 26.66 11.97 14.31
C GLU A 289 25.50 11.45 15.17
N LYS A 290 24.39 12.19 15.24
CA LYS A 290 23.18 11.77 15.97
C LYS A 290 22.51 10.53 15.37
N TRP A 291 22.67 10.31 14.07
CA TRP A 291 22.12 9.13 13.40
C TRP A 291 22.97 7.89 13.57
N GLY A 292 24.29 8.05 13.65
CA GLY A 292 25.25 6.95 13.60
C GLY A 292 25.84 6.83 12.19
N PRO A 293 27.11 7.21 11.97
CA PRO A 293 27.76 7.13 10.66
C PRO A 293 27.74 5.72 10.04
N GLU A 294 27.81 4.67 10.87
CA GLU A 294 27.74 3.26 10.47
C GLU A 294 26.36 2.82 9.96
N SER A 295 25.35 3.66 10.17
CA SER A 295 23.98 3.47 9.70
C SER A 295 23.73 4.19 8.37
N LEU A 296 24.72 4.88 7.83
CA LEU A 296 24.70 5.53 6.52
C LEU A 296 25.69 4.84 5.58
N THR A 297 25.27 4.48 4.38
CA THR A 297 26.16 3.97 3.34
C THR A 297 25.89 4.67 2.02
N MET A 298 26.95 5.17 1.40
CA MET A 298 26.90 5.82 0.11
C MET A 298 27.65 4.99 -0.93
N ILE A 299 26.96 4.64 -2.01
CA ILE A 299 27.56 4.11 -3.23
C ILE A 299 27.81 5.29 -4.17
N LYS A 300 29.07 5.70 -4.24
CA LYS A 300 29.55 6.75 -5.13
C LYS A 300 29.72 6.22 -6.56
N GLU A 301 29.88 7.13 -7.52
CA GLU A 301 30.26 6.79 -8.91
C GLU A 301 29.26 5.88 -9.63
N VAL A 302 27.98 6.03 -9.31
CA VAL A 302 26.87 5.40 -10.05
C VAL A 302 25.95 6.50 -10.55
N GLN A 303 26.23 7.00 -11.75
CA GLN A 303 25.33 7.87 -12.48
C GLN A 303 24.27 7.05 -13.21
N ASP A 304 23.12 7.66 -13.45
CA ASP A 304 22.00 7.06 -14.17
C ASP A 304 22.13 7.28 -15.69
N ASN A 305 23.35 7.14 -16.21
CA ASN A 305 23.73 7.51 -17.58
C ASN A 305 23.99 6.29 -18.49
N GLY A 306 23.87 5.08 -17.95
CA GLY A 306 24.16 3.84 -18.68
C GLY A 306 25.63 3.47 -18.82
N ILE A 307 26.55 4.24 -18.22
CA ILE A 307 28.00 4.03 -18.29
C ILE A 307 28.53 3.36 -17.03
N ASP A 308 27.95 3.66 -15.87
CA ASP A 308 28.46 3.15 -14.59
C ASP A 308 27.81 1.80 -14.22
N PRO A 309 28.60 0.77 -13.88
CA PRO A 309 28.07 -0.53 -13.46
C PRO A 309 27.60 -0.50 -11.99
N LEU A 310 26.49 -1.18 -11.71
CA LEU A 310 25.98 -1.36 -10.33
C LEU A 310 26.16 -2.78 -9.80
N THR A 311 26.33 -3.76 -10.69
CA THR A 311 26.46 -5.19 -10.35
C THR A 311 27.54 -5.45 -9.30
N GLN A 312 28.69 -4.78 -9.42
CA GLN A 312 29.82 -4.94 -8.49
C GLN A 312 29.49 -4.45 -7.07
N GLN A 313 28.48 -3.59 -6.92
CA GLN A 313 28.04 -3.05 -5.65
C GLN A 313 26.88 -3.85 -5.04
N PHE A 314 26.29 -4.81 -5.76
CA PHE A 314 25.13 -5.59 -5.27
C PHE A 314 25.45 -6.29 -3.96
N ASP A 315 26.51 -7.12 -3.89
CA ASP A 315 26.84 -7.84 -2.66
C ASP A 315 27.08 -6.88 -1.47
N ARG A 316 27.69 -5.71 -1.71
CA ARG A 316 27.89 -4.69 -0.67
C ARG A 316 26.57 -4.08 -0.20
N CYS A 317 25.69 -3.70 -1.13
CA CYS A 317 24.38 -3.13 -0.85
C CYS A 317 23.49 -4.13 -0.09
N LEU A 318 23.42 -5.36 -0.57
CA LEU A 318 22.59 -6.42 0.00
C LEU A 318 23.08 -6.78 1.41
N LYS A 319 24.40 -6.87 1.66
CA LYS A 319 24.94 -7.06 3.02
C LYS A 319 24.57 -5.93 3.98
N PHE A 320 24.53 -4.68 3.50
CA PHE A 320 24.11 -3.55 4.32
C PHE A 320 22.63 -3.63 4.68
N ILE A 321 21.77 -4.01 3.72
CA ILE A 321 20.33 -4.25 3.95
C ILE A 321 20.12 -5.42 4.92
N GLU A 322 20.87 -6.52 4.74
CA GLU A 322 20.82 -7.70 5.59
C GLU A 322 21.21 -7.37 7.04
N LYS A 323 22.17 -6.48 7.25
CA LYS A 323 22.52 -6.00 8.60
C LYS A 323 21.33 -5.32 9.27
N GLY A 324 20.61 -4.45 8.55
CA GLY A 324 19.37 -3.84 9.06
C GLY A 324 18.35 -4.87 9.50
N LYS A 325 18.10 -5.86 8.63
CA LYS A 325 17.22 -7.00 8.92
C LYS A 325 17.61 -7.75 10.19
N LYS A 326 18.91 -8.06 10.38
CA LYS A 326 19.42 -8.76 11.56
C LYS A 326 19.27 -7.94 12.84
N ASP A 327 19.39 -6.62 12.74
CA ASP A 327 19.22 -5.69 13.85
C ASP A 327 17.75 -5.41 14.19
N GLY A 328 16.79 -6.00 13.45
CA GLY A 328 15.36 -5.73 13.63
C GLY A 328 14.94 -4.33 13.17
N THR A 329 15.73 -3.70 12.29
CA THR A 329 15.49 -2.35 11.77
C THR A 329 15.26 -2.35 10.27
N ALA A 330 14.63 -1.29 9.76
CA ALA A 330 14.47 -1.13 8.32
C ALA A 330 15.60 -0.30 7.69
N THR A 331 15.88 -0.60 6.41
CA THR A 331 16.81 0.15 5.56
C THR A 331 16.04 0.91 4.48
N LEU A 332 16.27 2.21 4.37
CA LEU A 332 15.84 3.00 3.22
C LEU A 332 16.89 2.90 2.11
N VAL A 333 16.48 2.48 0.92
CA VAL A 333 17.27 2.53 -0.30
C VAL A 333 16.74 3.67 -1.16
N HIS A 334 17.59 4.65 -1.48
CA HIS A 334 17.18 5.81 -2.27
C HIS A 334 18.23 6.23 -3.30
N CYS A 335 17.75 6.96 -4.30
CA CYS A 335 18.57 7.76 -5.18
C CYS A 335 17.92 9.16 -5.25
N ARG A 336 17.90 9.80 -6.42
CA ARG A 336 17.26 11.13 -6.57
C ARG A 336 15.74 11.02 -6.52
N VAL A 337 15.18 10.27 -7.47
CA VAL A 337 13.73 10.13 -7.67
C VAL A 337 13.19 8.80 -7.11
N GLY A 338 14.06 7.79 -6.98
CA GLY A 338 13.63 6.45 -6.55
C GLY A 338 13.02 5.60 -7.67
N VAL A 339 13.49 5.78 -8.91
CA VAL A 339 12.96 5.16 -10.14
C VAL A 339 13.89 4.10 -10.74
N SER A 340 15.19 4.40 -10.82
CA SER A 340 16.16 3.57 -11.57
C SER A 340 17.22 2.94 -10.66
N ARG A 341 18.22 3.72 -10.22
CA ARG A 341 19.35 3.24 -9.39
C ARG A 341 18.93 2.49 -8.12
N SER A 342 18.14 3.12 -7.26
CA SER A 342 17.68 2.49 -6.01
C SER A 342 16.69 1.35 -6.25
N ALA A 343 15.81 1.47 -7.25
CA ALA A 343 14.90 0.40 -7.64
C ALA A 343 15.67 -0.86 -8.08
N THR A 344 16.79 -0.68 -8.79
CA THR A 344 17.67 -1.79 -9.20
C THR A 344 18.18 -2.57 -7.99
N ILE A 345 18.65 -1.88 -6.94
CA ILE A 345 19.10 -2.54 -5.70
C ILE A 345 17.94 -3.26 -5.00
N CYS A 346 16.77 -2.65 -4.93
CA CYS A 346 15.58 -3.29 -4.34
C CYS A 346 15.17 -4.55 -5.11
N ILE A 347 15.22 -4.54 -6.45
CA ILE A 347 14.94 -5.71 -7.27
C ILE A 347 16.00 -6.80 -7.01
N ALA A 348 17.28 -6.44 -6.97
CA ALA A 348 18.36 -7.38 -6.69
C ALA A 348 18.21 -8.07 -5.31
N GLU A 349 17.83 -7.32 -4.28
CA GLU A 349 17.53 -7.86 -2.94
C GLU A 349 16.31 -8.79 -2.96
N VAL A 350 15.22 -8.41 -3.66
CA VAL A 350 14.03 -9.28 -3.80
C VAL A 350 14.37 -10.59 -4.52
N MET A 351 15.17 -10.54 -5.58
CA MET A 351 15.65 -11.74 -6.28
C MET A 351 16.46 -12.63 -5.34
N ALA A 352 17.39 -12.05 -4.58
CA ALA A 352 18.26 -12.78 -3.67
C ALA A 352 17.49 -13.41 -2.51
N CYS A 353 16.55 -12.68 -1.89
CA CYS A 353 15.86 -13.13 -0.68
C CYS A 353 14.63 -14.01 -0.94
N LYS A 354 13.94 -13.82 -2.07
CA LYS A 354 12.76 -14.64 -2.45
C LYS A 354 13.05 -15.70 -3.50
N GLY A 355 14.26 -15.72 -4.05
CA GLY A 355 14.64 -16.65 -5.11
C GLY A 355 13.91 -16.41 -6.43
N LEU A 356 13.30 -15.23 -6.62
CA LEU A 356 12.54 -14.86 -7.82
C LEU A 356 13.49 -14.55 -8.99
N SER A 357 13.03 -14.86 -10.20
CA SER A 357 13.67 -14.38 -11.42
C SER A 357 13.53 -12.86 -11.57
N PHE A 358 14.35 -12.25 -12.42
CA PHE A 358 14.29 -10.81 -12.64
C PHE A 358 12.88 -10.30 -13.02
N PRO A 359 12.16 -10.86 -14.02
CA PRO A 359 10.81 -10.38 -14.37
C PRO A 359 9.83 -10.44 -13.20
N ARG A 360 9.88 -11.51 -12.40
CA ARG A 360 9.01 -11.68 -11.22
C ARG A 360 9.36 -10.69 -10.11
N ALA A 361 10.64 -10.51 -9.84
CA ALA A 361 11.11 -9.54 -8.86
C ALA A 361 10.81 -8.10 -9.28
N TYR A 362 10.88 -7.79 -10.58
CA TYR A 362 10.47 -6.50 -11.12
C TYR A 362 8.98 -6.24 -10.85
N CYS A 363 8.08 -7.19 -11.19
CA CYS A 363 6.65 -7.07 -10.91
C CYS A 363 6.38 -6.92 -9.41
N PHE A 364 7.08 -7.69 -8.57
CA PHE A 364 6.97 -7.61 -7.12
C PHE A 364 7.30 -6.21 -6.57
N VAL A 365 8.41 -5.61 -7.02
CA VAL A 365 8.83 -4.27 -6.58
C VAL A 365 7.91 -3.20 -7.16
N ARG A 366 7.50 -3.35 -8.42
CA ARG A 366 6.62 -2.42 -9.12
C ARG A 366 5.26 -2.31 -8.44
N ALA A 367 4.63 -3.45 -8.12
CA ALA A 367 3.36 -3.51 -7.40
C ALA A 367 3.40 -2.80 -6.04
N ARG A 368 4.58 -2.74 -5.40
CA ARG A 368 4.80 -2.08 -4.10
C ARG A 368 5.22 -0.61 -4.21
N ARG A 369 5.66 -0.16 -5.38
CA ARG A 369 6.12 1.22 -5.61
C ARG A 369 4.96 2.06 -6.17
N LEU A 370 4.08 2.45 -5.27
CA LEU A 370 2.84 3.14 -5.57
C LEU A 370 3.08 4.48 -6.27
N ASN A 371 2.40 4.73 -7.40
CA ASN A 371 2.39 5.97 -8.20
C ASN A 371 3.73 6.50 -8.71
N VAL A 372 4.82 5.77 -8.51
CA VAL A 372 6.13 6.08 -9.10
C VAL A 372 6.54 4.89 -9.94
N ILE A 373 6.53 5.08 -11.26
CA ILE A 373 7.00 4.06 -12.19
C ILE A 373 8.45 3.71 -11.86
N ILE A 374 8.72 2.44 -11.58
CA ILE A 374 10.12 1.97 -11.57
C ILE A 374 10.56 1.73 -13.01
N GLN A 375 11.66 2.37 -13.39
CA GLN A 375 12.24 2.24 -14.70
C GLN A 375 13.76 2.24 -14.55
N PRO A 376 14.35 1.11 -14.11
CA PRO A 376 15.79 0.91 -14.18
C PRO A 376 16.32 1.23 -15.57
N HIS A 377 17.44 1.94 -15.62
CA HIS A 377 18.15 2.17 -16.87
C HIS A 377 18.44 0.85 -17.59
N LEU A 378 18.44 0.87 -18.92
CA LEU A 378 18.60 -0.32 -19.78
C LEU A 378 19.74 -1.25 -19.34
N ARG A 379 20.89 -0.64 -19.05
CA ARG A 379 22.07 -1.34 -18.54
C ARG A 379 21.82 -2.02 -17.20
N PHE A 380 21.16 -1.36 -16.26
CA PHE A 380 20.83 -1.95 -14.96
C PHE A 380 19.90 -3.16 -15.10
N VAL A 381 18.98 -3.14 -16.06
CA VAL A 381 18.17 -4.32 -16.35
C VAL A 381 19.03 -5.48 -16.86
N TYR A 382 19.96 -5.22 -17.78
CA TYR A 382 20.90 -6.25 -18.24
C TYR A 382 21.75 -6.80 -17.08
N GLU A 383 22.20 -5.93 -16.18
CA GLU A 383 22.93 -6.30 -14.98
C GLU A 383 22.09 -7.15 -14.01
N LEU A 384 20.79 -6.85 -13.86
CA LEU A 384 19.86 -7.69 -13.10
C LEU A 384 19.66 -9.08 -13.75
N LEU A 385 19.63 -9.17 -15.08
CA LEU A 385 19.60 -10.48 -15.76
C LEU A 385 20.87 -11.29 -15.49
N LYS A 386 22.05 -10.64 -15.49
CA LYS A 386 23.31 -11.29 -15.10
C LYS A 386 23.35 -11.69 -13.63
N TRP A 387 22.72 -10.89 -12.78
CA TRP A 387 22.55 -11.22 -11.37
C TRP A 387 21.63 -12.43 -11.16
N ASP A 388 20.55 -12.57 -11.92
CA ASP A 388 19.68 -13.77 -11.90
C ASP A 388 20.49 -15.04 -12.21
N GLU A 389 21.28 -15.01 -13.29
CA GLU A 389 22.17 -16.11 -13.68
C GLU A 389 23.15 -16.47 -12.56
N LEU A 390 23.78 -15.47 -11.93
CA LEU A 390 24.71 -15.68 -10.83
C LEU A 390 24.02 -16.25 -9.59
N LEU A 391 22.82 -15.77 -9.25
CA LEU A 391 22.05 -16.28 -8.11
C LEU A 391 21.61 -17.73 -8.32
N ARG A 392 21.26 -18.13 -9.55
CA ARG A 392 20.95 -19.52 -9.88
C ARG A 392 22.17 -20.41 -9.78
N GLN A 393 23.32 -19.96 -10.28
CA GLN A 393 24.59 -20.66 -10.09
C GLN A 393 24.93 -20.85 -8.61
N LYS A 394 24.80 -19.79 -7.79
CA LYS A 394 24.99 -19.87 -6.33
C LYS A 394 24.03 -20.88 -5.66
N ARG A 395 22.84 -21.09 -6.23
CA ARG A 395 21.84 -22.06 -5.80
C ARG A 395 22.01 -23.46 -6.39
N HIS A 396 23.01 -23.68 -7.26
CA HIS A 396 23.21 -24.93 -8.01
C HIS A 396 22.01 -25.29 -8.92
N GLU A 397 21.28 -24.29 -9.39
CA GLU A 397 20.17 -24.43 -10.32
C GLU A 397 20.66 -24.26 -11.77
N PRO A 398 20.00 -24.90 -12.76
CA PRO A 398 20.32 -24.67 -14.16
C PRO A 398 20.06 -23.21 -14.54
N ILE A 399 20.96 -22.66 -15.35
CA ILE A 399 20.79 -21.30 -15.87
C ILE A 399 19.62 -21.33 -16.85
N ARG A 400 18.50 -20.74 -16.43
CA ARG A 400 17.30 -20.58 -17.25
C ARG A 400 16.78 -19.16 -17.10
N ARG A 401 16.54 -18.50 -18.22
CA ARG A 401 15.83 -17.23 -18.28
C ARG A 401 14.35 -17.50 -18.50
N ASP A 402 13.50 -16.83 -17.72
CA ASP A 402 12.06 -16.94 -17.92
C ASP A 402 11.62 -16.19 -19.18
N LEU A 403 12.29 -15.08 -19.49
CA LEU A 403 12.05 -14.25 -20.67
C LEU A 403 13.36 -13.70 -21.22
N GLU A 404 13.41 -13.55 -22.54
CA GLU A 404 14.53 -12.90 -23.21
C GLU A 404 14.44 -11.37 -23.12
N TRP A 405 15.60 -10.73 -23.24
CA TRP A 405 15.75 -9.28 -23.11
C TRP A 405 14.74 -8.47 -23.94
N VAL A 406 14.57 -8.83 -25.22
CA VAL A 406 13.66 -8.12 -26.14
C VAL A 406 12.22 -8.19 -25.64
N THR A 407 11.80 -9.35 -25.13
CA THR A 407 10.46 -9.52 -24.58
C THR A 407 10.28 -8.71 -23.31
N ILE A 408 11.25 -8.76 -22.39
CA ILE A 408 11.17 -7.98 -21.15
C ILE A 408 11.10 -6.47 -21.44
N ALA A 409 11.95 -5.96 -22.33
CA ALA A 409 11.92 -4.55 -22.71
C ALA A 409 10.57 -4.15 -23.32
N ARG A 410 9.98 -5.01 -24.15
CA ARG A 410 8.63 -4.81 -24.72
C ARG A 410 7.56 -4.76 -23.63
N GLU A 411 7.54 -5.75 -22.73
CA GLU A 411 6.53 -5.82 -21.66
C GLU A 411 6.64 -4.63 -20.69
N ILE A 412 7.86 -4.23 -20.31
CA ILE A 412 8.09 -3.03 -19.50
C ILE A 412 7.58 -1.76 -20.21
N ALA A 413 7.86 -1.62 -21.50
CA ALA A 413 7.34 -0.49 -22.28
C ALA A 413 5.81 -0.49 -22.35
N LEU A 414 5.18 -1.66 -22.51
CA LEU A 414 3.72 -1.79 -22.53
C LEU A 414 3.08 -1.44 -21.18
N MET A 415 3.64 -1.91 -20.06
CA MET A 415 3.17 -1.54 -18.71
C MET A 415 3.30 -0.05 -18.43
N ASN A 416 4.29 0.62 -19.02
CA ASN A 416 4.53 2.06 -18.82
C ASN A 416 3.70 2.95 -19.74
N LYS A 417 3.13 2.39 -20.81
CA LYS A 417 2.38 3.13 -21.85
C LYS A 417 1.20 3.96 -21.32
N PRO A 418 0.41 3.52 -20.31
CA PRO A 418 -0.66 4.35 -19.75
C PRO A 418 -0.14 5.66 -19.16
N TYR A 419 1.01 5.60 -18.49
CA TYR A 419 1.60 6.75 -17.80
C TYR A 419 2.37 7.69 -18.72
N SER A 420 2.86 7.21 -19.87
CA SER A 420 3.53 8.07 -20.86
C SER A 420 2.59 9.02 -21.59
N LYS A 421 1.27 8.83 -21.48
CA LYS A 421 0.25 9.69 -22.10
C LYS A 421 -0.21 10.84 -21.19
N GLN A 422 0.19 10.84 -19.92
CA GLN A 422 -0.16 11.85 -18.92
C GLN A 422 0.93 12.92 -18.72
N GLN A 423 1.94 12.97 -19.60
CA GLN A 423 2.98 14.02 -19.63
C GLN A 423 2.74 15.04 -20.72
#